data_AF-A0A1A0U6Z7-F1
#
_entry.id   AF-A0A1A0U6Z7-F1
#
_cell.length_a   1.000
_cell.length_b   1.000
_cell.length_c   1.000
_cell.angle_alpha   90.00
_cell.angle_beta   90.00
_cell.angle_gamma   90.00
#
_symmetry.space_group_name_H-M   'P 1'
#
loop_
_entity.id
_entity.type
_entity.pdbx_description
1 polymer ?
#
loop_
_entity_poly.entity_id
_entity_poly.type
_entity_poly.pdbx_seq_one_letter_code
_entity_poly.pdbx_strand_id
1 'polypeptide(L)'
;MKPLDALDQLPTDRAAGRVYGEPYQTPDGTTVIPVVKPRGVFVVRNGEASWTPAVDGNRIALIGVMTGLLAAVIGSLAVLRQPPWPRMTVTDYR
;
A
#
# COMPACT_ATOMS: atom_id res chain seq x y z
N MET A 1 45.59 24.41 -2.56
CA MET A 1 44.50 23.41 -2.58
C MET A 1 43.47 23.91 -3.58
N LYS A 2 43.26 23.18 -4.68
CA LYS A 2 42.41 23.67 -5.76
C LYS A 2 40.94 23.51 -5.34
N PRO A 3 40.05 24.47 -5.66
CA PRO A 3 38.62 24.37 -5.35
C PRO A 3 37.94 23.14 -6.00
N LEU A 4 38.58 22.57 -7.02
CA LEU A 4 38.16 21.35 -7.70
C LEU A 4 38.30 20.10 -6.81
N ASP A 5 39.33 20.03 -5.96
CA ASP A 5 39.58 18.87 -5.09
C ASP A 5 38.51 18.76 -3.97
N ALA A 6 37.92 19.89 -3.59
CA ALA A 6 36.85 19.95 -2.60
C ALA A 6 35.48 19.50 -3.15
N LEU A 7 35.29 19.54 -4.48
CA LEU A 7 34.07 19.04 -5.14
C LEU A 7 34.07 17.51 -5.21
N ASP A 8 35.25 16.89 -5.34
CA ASP A 8 35.41 15.43 -5.33
C ASP A 8 35.31 14.83 -3.91
N GLN A 9 35.57 15.63 -2.87
CA GLN A 9 35.44 15.23 -1.47
C GLN A 9 34.04 15.40 -0.88
N LEU A 10 33.09 15.98 -1.63
CA LEU A 10 31.71 16.01 -1.18
C LEU A 10 31.24 14.57 -1.00
N PRO A 11 30.89 14.15 0.23
CA PRO A 11 30.22 12.88 0.44
C PRO A 11 29.05 12.88 -0.53
N THR A 12 28.93 11.81 -1.31
CA THR A 12 27.77 11.59 -2.17
C THR A 12 26.56 11.25 -1.30
N ASP A 13 26.22 12.12 -0.35
CA ASP A 13 24.93 12.15 0.32
C ASP A 13 23.90 12.75 -0.66
N ARG A 14 23.88 12.22 -1.88
CA ARG A 14 22.86 12.44 -2.91
C ARG A 14 21.59 11.63 -2.61
N ALA A 15 21.60 10.83 -1.55
CA ALA A 15 20.50 9.95 -1.17
C ALA A 15 19.39 10.71 -0.40
N ALA A 16 19.75 11.76 0.36
CA ALA A 16 18.80 12.63 1.04
C ALA A 16 18.01 13.49 0.04
N GLY A 17 16.98 12.91 -0.57
CA GLY A 17 16.07 13.59 -1.51
C GLY A 17 15.91 12.91 -2.87
N ARG A 18 16.61 11.81 -3.15
CA ARG A 18 16.44 11.09 -4.42
C ARG A 18 15.14 10.27 -4.41
N VAL A 19 14.21 10.62 -5.29
CA VAL A 19 12.96 9.87 -5.48
C VAL A 19 13.23 8.53 -6.14
N TYR A 20 14.22 8.47 -7.03
CA TYR A 20 14.64 7.28 -7.78
C TYR A 20 15.98 6.76 -7.23
N GLY A 21 16.16 5.45 -7.13
CA GLY A 21 17.43 4.81 -6.83
C GLY A 21 18.34 4.74 -8.06
N GLU A 22 19.53 4.17 -7.89
CA GLU A 22 20.42 3.92 -9.02
C GLU A 22 19.83 2.82 -9.91
N PRO A 23 19.60 3.08 -11.21
CA PRO A 23 19.16 2.06 -12.14
C PRO A 23 20.20 0.95 -12.28
N TYR A 24 19.76 -0.30 -12.32
CA TYR A 24 20.63 -1.43 -12.63
C TYR A 24 19.97 -2.36 -13.65
N GLN A 25 20.79 -3.08 -14.41
CA GLN A 25 20.30 -4.09 -15.34
C GLN A 25 20.42 -5.49 -14.74
N THR A 26 19.34 -6.25 -14.87
CA THR A 26 19.29 -7.69 -14.62
C THR A 26 19.91 -8.42 -15.83
N PRO A 27 20.49 -9.63 -15.65
CA PRO A 27 21.07 -10.42 -16.76
C PRO A 27 20.16 -10.60 -17.98
N ASP A 28 18.85 -10.56 -17.78
CA ASP A 28 17.83 -10.70 -18.83
C ASP A 28 17.59 -9.41 -19.65
N GLY A 29 18.46 -8.40 -19.53
CA GLY A 29 18.35 -7.11 -20.23
C GLY A 29 17.26 -6.19 -19.67
N THR A 30 16.73 -6.49 -18.49
CA THR A 30 15.68 -5.71 -17.83
C THR A 30 16.31 -4.61 -16.98
N THR A 31 15.90 -3.36 -17.17
CA THR A 31 16.34 -2.24 -16.33
C THR A 31 15.39 -2.07 -15.15
N VAL A 32 15.92 -2.11 -13.93
CA VAL A 32 15.17 -1.89 -12.69
C VAL A 32 15.56 -0.55 -12.11
N ILE A 33 14.56 0.29 -11.83
CA ILE A 33 14.74 1.62 -11.23
C ILE A 33 13.99 1.63 -9.89
N PRO A 34 14.69 1.56 -8.74
CA PRO A 34 14.05 1.65 -7.44
C PRO A 34 13.39 3.02 -7.23
N VAL A 35 12.30 3.08 -6.49
CA VAL A 35 11.61 4.33 -6.15
C VAL A 35 11.35 4.37 -4.65
N VAL A 36 11.74 5.49 -4.03
CA VAL A 36 11.64 5.70 -2.58
C VAL A 36 10.22 6.12 -2.19
N LYS A 37 9.57 6.97 -3.01
CA LYS A 37 8.22 7.48 -2.74
C LYS A 37 7.44 7.76 -4.04
N PRO A 38 6.35 7.02 -4.32
CA PRO A 38 5.86 5.85 -3.58
C PRO A 38 6.86 4.69 -3.65
N ARG A 39 6.87 3.82 -2.63
CA ARG A 39 7.82 2.69 -2.57
C ARG A 39 7.50 1.67 -3.66
N GLY A 40 8.50 1.30 -4.45
CA GLY A 40 8.37 0.29 -5.49
C GLY A 40 9.53 0.31 -6.47
N VAL A 41 9.33 -0.33 -7.62
CA VAL A 41 10.33 -0.38 -8.70
C VAL A 41 9.64 -0.15 -10.05
N PHE A 42 10.28 0.63 -10.91
CA PHE A 42 9.99 0.59 -12.34
C PHE A 42 10.81 -0.52 -12.99
N VAL A 43 10.16 -1.29 -13.84
CA VAL A 43 10.76 -2.38 -14.61
C VAL A 43 10.62 -2.02 -16.08
N VAL A 44 11.73 -1.76 -16.75
CA VAL A 44 11.77 -1.44 -18.19
C VAL A 44 12.33 -2.63 -18.95
N ARG A 45 11.53 -3.17 -19.87
CA ARG A 45 11.90 -4.31 -20.71
C ARG A 45 11.31 -4.13 -22.10
N ASN A 46 12.12 -4.34 -23.15
CA ASN A 46 11.69 -4.21 -24.55
C ASN A 46 11.02 -2.86 -24.90
N GLY A 47 11.45 -1.77 -24.29
CA GLY A 47 10.86 -0.44 -24.49
C GLY A 47 9.55 -0.20 -23.73
N GLU A 48 9.05 -1.18 -22.99
CA GLU A 48 7.88 -1.05 -22.13
C GLU A 48 8.29 -0.84 -20.67
N ALA A 49 7.68 0.14 -20.01
CA ALA A 49 7.89 0.42 -18.59
C ALA A 49 6.66 -0.01 -17.78
N SER A 50 6.88 -0.88 -16.79
CA SER A 50 5.85 -1.28 -15.82
C SER A 50 6.22 -0.85 -14.41
N TRP A 51 5.21 -0.57 -13.59
CA TRP A 51 5.37 -0.17 -12.19
C TRP A 51 4.97 -1.33 -11.27
N THR A 52 5.89 -1.74 -10.40
CA THR A 52 5.64 -2.75 -9.37
C THR A 52 5.73 -2.10 -7.99
N PRO A 53 4.61 -1.89 -7.30
CA PRO A 53 4.61 -1.30 -5.97
C PRO A 53 5.16 -2.27 -4.92
N ALA A 54 5.95 -1.76 -3.97
CA ALA A 54 6.41 -2.53 -2.82
C ALA A 54 5.40 -2.43 -1.66
N VAL A 55 4.22 -3.02 -1.87
CA VAL A 55 3.11 -3.01 -0.90
C VAL A 55 2.84 -4.41 -0.35
N ASP A 56 2.46 -4.50 0.92
CA ASP A 56 2.06 -5.74 1.57
C ASP A 56 0.57 -6.02 1.32
N GLY A 57 0.29 -6.87 0.33
CA GLY A 57 -1.07 -7.26 -0.02
C GLY A 57 -1.79 -8.04 1.09
N ASN A 58 -1.06 -8.84 1.88
CA ASN A 58 -1.66 -9.63 2.96
C ASN A 58 -2.14 -8.72 4.09
N ARG A 59 -1.37 -7.68 4.43
CA ARG A 59 -1.79 -6.68 5.41
C ARG A 59 -3.01 -5.90 4.96
N ILE A 60 -3.07 -5.53 3.68
CA ILE A 60 -4.24 -4.84 3.10
C ILE A 60 -5.49 -5.73 3.18
N ALA A 61 -5.36 -7.00 2.78
CA ALA A 61 -6.44 -7.97 2.85
C ALA A 61 -6.93 -8.17 4.29
N LEU A 62 -6.01 -8.31 5.25
CA LEU A 62 -6.33 -8.47 6.67
C LEU A 62 -7.14 -7.28 7.20
N ILE A 63 -6.75 -6.04 6.87
CA ILE A 63 -7.49 -4.84 7.26
C ILE A 63 -8.91 -4.88 6.68
N GLY A 64 -9.06 -5.26 5.42
CA GLY A 64 -10.36 -5.42 4.76
C GLY A 64 -11.25 -6.44 5.48
N VAL A 65 -10.72 -7.63 5.75
CA VAL A 65 -11.44 -8.71 6.44
C VAL A 65 -11.84 -8.28 7.86
N MET A 66 -10.93 -7.68 8.63
CA MET A 66 -11.23 -7.21 9.98
C MET A 66 -12.29 -6.12 9.99
N THR A 67 -12.24 -5.18 9.05
CA THR A 67 -13.24 -4.12 8.91
C THR A 67 -14.61 -4.70 8.58
N GLY A 68 -14.66 -5.63 7.62
CA GLY A 68 -15.90 -6.32 7.25
C GLY A 68 -16.49 -7.15 8.39
N LEU A 69 -15.63 -7.87 9.13
CA LEU A 69 -16.05 -8.65 10.31
C LEU A 69 -16.62 -7.75 11.40
N LEU A 70 -15.94 -6.63 11.72
CA LEU A 70 -16.45 -5.65 12.69
C LEU A 70 -17.80 -5.08 12.27
N ALA A 71 -17.95 -4.69 11.01
CA ALA A 71 -19.21 -4.20 10.46
C ALA A 71 -20.32 -5.26 10.57
N ALA A 72 -20.02 -6.53 10.25
CA ALA A 72 -20.97 -7.63 10.36
C ALA A 72 -21.39 -7.88 11.82
N VAL A 73 -20.45 -7.85 12.77
CA VAL A 73 -20.73 -8.00 14.20
C VAL A 73 -21.61 -6.86 14.71
N ILE A 74 -21.28 -5.61 14.38
CA ILE A 74 -22.07 -4.45 14.78
C ILE A 74 -23.47 -4.50 14.16
N GLY A 75 -23.57 -4.82 12.87
CA GLY A 75 -24.86 -4.98 12.18
C GLY A 75 -25.71 -6.07 12.83
N SER A 76 -25.11 -7.22 13.15
CA SER A 76 -25.79 -8.32 13.84
C SER A 76 -26.26 -7.88 15.23
N LEU A 77 -25.40 -7.18 15.99
CA LEU A 77 -25.75 -6.68 17.31
C LEU A 77 -26.84 -5.61 17.26
N ALA A 78 -26.87 -4.76 16.23
CA ALA A 78 -27.92 -3.79 16.02
C ALA A 78 -29.26 -4.48 15.78
N VAL A 79 -29.29 -5.51 14.91
CA VAL A 79 -30.50 -6.34 14.68
C VAL A 79 -30.94 -7.05 15.97
N LEU A 80 -30.01 -7.54 16.78
CA LEU A 80 -30.35 -8.19 18.05
C LEU A 80 -30.87 -7.21 19.11
N ARG A 81 -30.32 -5.99 19.18
CA ARG A 81 -30.72 -4.98 20.18
C ARG A 81 -31.99 -4.22 19.81
N GLN A 82 -32.18 -3.93 18.54
CA GLN A 82 -33.33 -3.21 18.01
C GLN A 82 -33.82 -3.98 16.79
N PRO A 83 -34.50 -5.12 17.01
CA PRO A 83 -35.02 -5.91 15.92
C PRO A 83 -35.89 -5.03 15.01
N PRO A 84 -35.64 -5.04 13.69
CA PRO A 84 -36.35 -4.18 12.75
C PRO A 84 -37.82 -4.58 12.56
N TRP A 85 -38.24 -5.73 13.10
CA TRP A 85 -39.62 -6.17 12.99
C TRP A 85 -40.52 -5.52 14.06
N PRO A 86 -41.77 -5.17 13.70
CA PRO A 86 -42.75 -4.65 14.65
C PRO A 86 -43.00 -5.63 15.81
N ARG A 87 -43.19 -5.10 17.02
CA ARG A 87 -43.56 -5.91 18.19
C ARG A 87 -44.91 -6.59 17.95
N MET A 88 -44.91 -7.92 17.97
CA MET A 88 -46.14 -8.71 17.89
C MET A 88 -46.82 -8.74 19.25
N THR A 89 -47.84 -7.92 19.45
CA THR A 89 -48.80 -8.07 20.55
C THR A 89 -49.96 -8.94 20.06
N VAL A 90 -49.95 -10.23 20.42
CA VAL A 90 -51.10 -11.10 20.21
C VAL A 90 -52.18 -10.67 21.19
N THR A 91 -53.19 -9.96 20.69
CA THR A 91 -54.39 -9.68 21.46
C THR A 91 -55.30 -10.89 21.33
N ASP A 92 -55.39 -11.68 22.39
CA ASP A 92 -56.28 -12.84 22.45
C ASP A 92 -57.72 -12.32 22.48
N TYR A 93 -58.49 -12.59 21.42
CA TYR A 93 -59.88 -12.17 21.31
C TYR A 93 -60.76 -13.32 21.82
N ARG A 94 -61.23 -13.19 23.05
CA ARG A 94 -62.27 -14.06 23.63
C ARG A 94 -63.67 -13.53 23.33
#